data_AF-A0A520P8V6-F1
#
_entry.id   AF-A0A520P8V6-F1
#
_cell.length_a   1.000
_cell.length_b   1.000
_cell.length_c   1.000
_cell.angle_alpha   90.00
_cell.angle_beta   90.00
_cell.angle_gamma   90.00
#
_symmetry.space_group_name_H-M   'P 1'
#
loop_
_entity.id
_entity.type
_entity.pdbx_description
1 polymer ?
#
loop_
_entity_poly.entity_id
_entity_poly.type
_entity_poly.pdbx_seq_one_letter_code
_entity_poly.pdbx_strand_id
1 'polypeptide(L)'
;MAEQLQEVGFYSQSQEVPLDLILQNKAYFQFEGILDPAWRRGDSIWSLVEDETLETVLNKVRDLRQRKKLEDFMKQHDLPRNNSGQVTFTIARKKPLTTIQKKVS
;
A
#
# COMPACT_ATOMS: atom_id res chain seq x y z
N MET A 1 -9.71 14.70 -1.81
CA MET A 1 -10.44 13.44 -1.51
C MET A 1 -11.62 13.64 -0.56
N ALA A 2 -11.43 14.14 0.67
CA ALA A 2 -12.55 14.41 1.58
C ALA A 2 -13.61 15.35 0.95
N GLU A 3 -13.18 16.54 0.50
CA GLU A 3 -14.06 17.51 -0.18
C GLU A 3 -14.82 16.91 -1.39
N GLN A 4 -14.12 16.15 -2.25
CA GLN A 4 -14.71 15.47 -3.42
C GLN A 4 -15.78 14.44 -3.01
N LEU A 5 -15.63 13.76 -1.86
CA LEU A 5 -16.66 12.85 -1.35
C LEU A 5 -17.89 13.60 -0.85
N GLN A 6 -17.75 14.87 -0.46
CA GLN A 6 -18.87 15.69 0.00
C GLN A 6 -19.76 16.08 -1.18
N GLU A 7 -19.12 16.47 -2.29
CA GLU A 7 -19.79 16.83 -3.54
C GLU A 7 -20.66 15.68 -4.07
N VAL A 8 -20.24 14.42 -3.88
CA VAL A 8 -21.02 13.24 -4.29
C VAL A 8 -21.98 12.70 -3.21
N GLY A 9 -22.25 13.48 -2.16
CA GLY A 9 -23.34 13.24 -1.21
C GLY A 9 -22.99 12.45 0.05
N PHE A 10 -21.71 12.33 0.41
CA PHE A 10 -21.31 11.80 1.72
C PHE A 10 -21.27 12.93 2.77
N TYR A 11 -21.73 12.65 4.01
CA TYR A 11 -22.05 13.69 5.00
C TYR A 11 -21.28 13.60 6.32
N SER A 12 -20.55 12.51 6.55
CA SER A 12 -19.66 12.34 7.71
C SER A 12 -18.32 11.95 7.17
N GLN A 13 -17.32 12.81 7.32
CA GLN A 13 -15.97 12.59 6.80
C GLN A 13 -14.97 12.69 7.94
N SER A 14 -14.13 11.66 8.11
CA SER A 14 -12.93 11.76 8.92
C SER A 14 -11.71 11.48 8.05
N GLN A 15 -10.63 12.19 8.35
CA GLN A 15 -9.32 11.96 7.76
C GLN A 15 -8.36 11.60 8.88
N GLU A 16 -7.68 10.47 8.73
CA GLU A 16 -6.69 10.00 9.71
C GLU A 16 -5.38 9.68 9.00
N VAL A 17 -4.29 10.15 9.58
CA VAL A 17 -2.92 9.90 9.09
C VAL A 17 -2.13 9.25 10.22
N PRO A 18 -2.21 7.92 10.37
CA PRO A 18 -1.48 7.23 11.41
C PRO A 18 0.02 7.23 11.08
N LEU A 19 0.81 7.91 11.92
CA LEU A 19 2.24 8.09 11.72
C LEU A 19 3.06 6.82 11.99
N ASP A 20 2.52 5.90 12.80
CA ASP A 20 3.20 4.66 13.20
C ASP A 20 2.70 3.43 12.43
N LEU A 21 1.78 3.59 11.47
CA LEU A 21 1.19 2.46 10.76
C LEU A 21 2.06 2.00 9.58
N ILE A 22 2.48 0.74 9.61
CA ILE A 22 3.13 0.06 8.48
C ILE A 22 2.10 -0.85 7.79
N LEU A 23 1.48 -0.38 6.70
CA LEU A 23 0.40 -1.09 5.98
C LEU A 23 0.78 -2.52 5.53
N GLN A 24 2.03 -2.72 5.10
CA GLN A 24 2.46 -4.00 4.54
C GLN A 24 3.15 -4.93 5.57
N ASN A 25 3.21 -4.51 6.85
CA ASN A 25 3.67 -5.29 8.00
C ASN A 25 4.98 -6.09 7.72
N LYS A 26 5.18 -7.23 8.39
CA LYS A 26 6.38 -8.10 8.25
C LYS A 26 6.64 -8.58 6.82
N ALA A 27 5.63 -8.62 5.95
CA ALA A 27 5.76 -9.10 4.58
C ALA A 27 6.50 -8.10 3.68
N TYR A 28 6.41 -6.80 3.98
CA TYR A 28 7.10 -5.74 3.24
C TYR A 28 8.61 -5.95 3.18
N PHE A 29 9.20 -6.42 4.28
CA PHE A 29 10.63 -6.62 4.43
C PHE A 29 11.07 -8.08 4.26
N GLN A 30 10.29 -8.90 3.56
CA GLN A 30 10.82 -10.17 3.09
C GLN A 30 11.81 -9.90 1.96
N PHE A 31 13.06 -9.56 2.32
CA PHE A 31 14.12 -9.15 1.39
C PHE A 31 14.36 -10.18 0.28
N GLU A 32 14.12 -11.46 0.59
CA GLU A 32 14.24 -12.58 -0.35
C GLU A 32 12.94 -12.89 -1.11
N GLY A 33 11.81 -12.32 -0.70
CA GLY A 33 10.49 -12.54 -1.29
C GLY A 33 10.46 -12.19 -2.78
N ILE A 34 11.22 -11.18 -3.19
CA ILE A 34 11.39 -10.84 -4.61
C ILE A 34 11.94 -12.01 -5.46
N LEU A 35 12.62 -13.01 -4.89
CA LEU A 35 13.09 -14.18 -5.63
C LEU A 35 11.99 -15.23 -5.85
N ASP A 36 10.93 -15.22 -5.05
CA ASP A 36 9.77 -16.10 -5.20
C ASP A 36 8.76 -15.53 -6.23
N PRO A 37 8.52 -16.22 -7.35
CA PRO A 37 7.51 -15.79 -8.32
C PRO A 37 6.09 -15.67 -7.73
N ALA A 38 5.72 -16.48 -6.74
CA ALA A 38 4.41 -16.42 -6.09
C ALA A 38 4.25 -15.14 -5.27
N TRP A 39 5.30 -14.76 -4.55
CA TRP A 39 5.35 -13.49 -3.83
C TRP A 39 5.24 -12.30 -4.79
N ARG A 40 5.99 -12.30 -5.91
CA ARG A 40 5.92 -11.22 -6.91
C ARG A 40 4.52 -11.06 -7.51
N ARG A 41 3.80 -12.16 -7.76
CA ARG A 41 2.40 -12.10 -8.24
C ARG A 41 1.43 -11.48 -7.23
N GLY A 42 1.82 -11.33 -5.96
CA GLY A 42 1.00 -10.71 -4.91
C GLY A 42 0.97 -9.18 -4.96
N ASP A 43 1.86 -8.53 -5.71
CA ASP A 43 1.92 -7.07 -5.85
C ASP A 43 1.88 -6.68 -7.34
N SER A 44 0.88 -5.88 -7.72
CA SER A 44 0.64 -5.44 -9.10
C SER A 44 1.78 -4.63 -9.71
N ILE A 45 2.70 -4.10 -8.90
CA ILE A 45 3.90 -3.44 -9.42
C ILE A 45 4.70 -4.41 -10.29
N TRP A 46 4.77 -5.69 -9.93
CA TRP A 46 5.55 -6.69 -10.66
C TRP A 46 4.91 -7.15 -11.97
N SER A 47 3.60 -6.94 -12.17
CA SER A 47 2.94 -7.36 -13.42
C SER A 47 3.25 -6.46 -14.61
N LEU A 48 3.81 -5.27 -14.35
CA LEU A 48 4.16 -4.28 -15.38
C LEU A 48 5.66 -4.25 -15.71
N VAL A 49 6.47 -5.03 -14.99
CA VAL A 49 7.92 -5.06 -15.20
C VAL A 49 8.24 -5.88 -16.45
N GLU A 50 8.99 -5.30 -17.37
CA GLU A 50 9.51 -6.01 -18.54
C GLU A 50 10.45 -7.15 -18.13
N ASP A 51 10.42 -8.26 -18.87
CA ASP A 51 11.20 -9.47 -18.53
C ASP A 51 12.71 -9.21 -18.39
N GLU A 52 13.29 -8.36 -19.24
CA GLU A 52 14.71 -7.99 -19.18
C GLU A 52 15.05 -7.22 -17.89
N THR A 53 14.17 -6.30 -17.50
CA THR A 53 14.30 -5.55 -16.25
C THR A 53 14.16 -6.49 -15.05
N LEU A 54 13.19 -7.41 -15.10
CA LEU A 54 13.00 -8.40 -14.04
C LEU A 54 14.25 -9.27 -13.87
N GLU A 55 14.81 -9.79 -14.96
CA GLU A 55 16.00 -10.64 -14.90
C GLU A 55 17.22 -9.87 -14.34
N THR A 56 17.39 -8.61 -14.75
CA THR A 56 18.43 -7.72 -14.21
C THR A 56 18.30 -7.53 -12.70
N VAL A 57 17.08 -7.27 -12.22
CA VAL A 57 16.80 -7.11 -10.79
C VAL A 57 17.05 -8.41 -10.04
N LEU A 58 16.57 -9.55 -10.54
CA LEU A 58 16.77 -10.86 -9.90
C LEU A 58 18.25 -11.20 -9.79
N ASN A 59 19.05 -10.91 -10.83
CA ASN A 59 20.49 -11.14 -10.81
C ASN A 59 21.20 -10.25 -9.79
N LYS A 60 20.83 -8.97 -9.68
CA LYS A 60 21.33 -8.07 -8.64
C LYS A 60 21.01 -8.58 -7.24
N VAL A 61 19.78 -9.05 -6.99
CA VAL A 61 19.37 -9.59 -5.70
C VAL A 61 20.14 -10.86 -5.36
N ARG A 62 20.30 -11.78 -6.31
CA ARG A 62 21.09 -13.02 -6.12
C ARG A 62 22.54 -12.72 -5.74
N ASP A 63 23.17 -11.76 -6.42
CA ASP A 63 24.54 -11.33 -6.14
C ASP A 63 24.67 -10.63 -4.77
N LEU A 64 23.72 -9.75 -4.40
CA LEU A 64 23.68 -9.15 -3.06
C LEU A 64 23.50 -10.21 -1.96
N ARG A 65 22.65 -11.22 -2.20
CA ARG A 65 22.44 -12.34 -1.27
C ARG A 65 23.72 -13.15 -1.09
N GLN A 66 24.39 -13.49 -2.20
CA GLN A 66 25.65 -14.25 -2.18
C GLN A 66 26.74 -13.51 -1.41
N ARG A 67 26.80 -12.18 -1.54
CA ARG A 67 27.74 -11.31 -0.83
C ARG A 67 27.32 -10.98 0.61
N LYS A 68 26.19 -11.52 1.09
CA LYS A 68 25.58 -11.21 2.40
C LYS A 68 25.30 -9.71 2.62
N LYS A 69 24.97 -8.98 1.55
CA LYS A 69 24.69 -7.53 1.56
C LYS A 69 23.24 -7.17 1.30
N LEU A 70 22.38 -8.15 1.03
CA LEU A 70 20.99 -7.91 0.64
C LEU A 70 20.18 -7.18 1.73
N GLU A 71 20.30 -7.61 2.98
CA GLU A 71 19.57 -7.00 4.08
C GLU A 71 20.01 -5.53 4.32
N ASP A 72 21.31 -5.28 4.36
CA ASP A 72 21.85 -3.92 4.54
C ASP A 72 21.47 -3.00 3.39
N PHE A 73 21.54 -3.50 2.16
CA PHE A 73 21.09 -2.78 0.97
C PHE A 73 19.62 -2.36 1.10
N MET A 74 18.75 -3.30 1.47
CA MET A 74 17.31 -3.01 1.65
C MET A 74 17.08 -2.00 2.77
N LYS A 75 17.72 -2.16 3.93
CA LYS A 75 17.60 -1.21 5.06
C LYS A 75 18.05 0.19 4.67
N GLN A 76 19.17 0.32 3.96
CA GLN A 76 19.69 1.61 3.51
C GLN A 76 18.70 2.32 2.57
N HIS A 77 18.14 1.58 1.60
CA HIS A 77 17.14 2.11 0.68
C HIS A 77 15.79 2.39 1.33
N ASP A 78 15.54 1.81 2.51
CA ASP A 78 14.35 2.05 3.31
C ASP A 78 14.43 3.26 4.24
N LEU A 79 15.63 3.72 4.59
CA LEU A 79 15.83 4.84 5.52
C LEU A 79 14.95 6.08 5.24
N PRO A 80 14.70 6.48 3.98
CA PRO A 80 13.83 7.61 3.70
C PRO A 80 12.36 7.41 4.10
N ARG A 81 11.88 6.16 4.27
CA ARG A 81 10.46 5.85 4.55
C ARG A 81 9.92 6.59 5.77
N ASN A 82 10.73 6.77 6.81
CA ASN A 82 10.29 7.51 8.00
C ASN A 82 9.85 8.95 7.68
N ASN A 83 10.27 9.46 6.52
CA ASN A 83 9.96 10.80 6.02
C ASN A 83 9.09 10.76 4.74
N SER A 84 8.74 9.56 4.25
CA SER A 84 7.97 9.34 3.03
C SER A 84 7.01 8.16 3.19
N GLY A 85 5.80 8.44 3.66
CA GLY A 85 4.80 7.39 3.86
C GLY A 85 3.66 7.79 4.78
N GLN A 86 2.95 8.88 4.47
CA GLN A 86 1.70 9.18 5.15
C GLN A 86 0.58 8.40 4.47
N VAL A 87 0.18 7.29 5.08
CA VAL A 87 -1.07 6.62 4.73
C VAL A 87 -2.20 7.52 5.20
N THR A 88 -3.07 7.90 4.28
CA THR A 88 -4.23 8.74 4.61
C THR A 88 -5.50 7.94 4.44
N PHE A 89 -6.20 7.68 5.53
CA PHE A 89 -7.54 7.11 5.49
C PHE A 89 -8.55 8.24 5.36
N THR A 90 -9.48 8.11 4.41
CA THR A 90 -10.67 8.96 4.34
C THR A 90 -11.90 8.08 4.55
N ILE A 91 -12.60 8.28 5.65
CA ILE A 91 -13.81 7.53 5.99
C ILE A 91 -15.00 8.42 5.68
N ALA A 92 -15.91 7.96 4.82
CA ALA A 92 -17.09 8.71 4.43
C ALA A 92 -18.36 7.87 4.55
N ARG A 93 -19.45 8.43 5.08
CA ARG A 93 -20.76 7.74 5.21
C ARG A 93 -21.86 8.44 4.41
N LYS A 94 -22.81 7.66 3.85
CA LYS A 94 -24.09 8.15 3.26
C LYS A 94 -25.22 8.15 4.29
N LYS A 95 -26.11 9.16 4.24
CA LYS A 95 -27.21 9.24 5.21
C LYS A 95 -28.09 8.00 5.03
N PRO A 96 -28.48 7.32 6.13
CA PRO A 96 -29.51 6.30 6.03
C PRO A 96 -30.75 6.93 5.40
N LEU A 97 -31.41 6.22 4.49
CA LEU A 97 -32.72 6.63 3.98
C LEU A 97 -33.67 6.68 5.17
N THR A 98 -34.18 7.86 5.51
CA THR A 98 -35.25 8.00 6.49
C THR A 98 -36.50 7.37 5.88
N THR A 99 -36.93 6.21 6.37
CA THR A 99 -38.21 5.62 5.98
C THR A 99 -39.31 6.61 6.36
N ILE A 100 -39.94 7.22 5.36
CA ILE A 100 -41.10 8.09 5.54
C ILE A 100 -42.21 7.21 6.13
N GLN A 101 -42.63 7.49 7.37
CA GLN A 101 -43.84 6.88 7.90
C GLN A 101 -45.02 7.31 7.02
N LYS A 102 -45.67 6.35 6.36
CA LYS A 102 -46.94 6.55 5.68
C LYS A 102 -47.93 7.10 6.71
N LYS A 103 -48.32 8.36 6.55
CA LYS A 103 -49.52 8.90 7.20
C LYS A 103 -50.71 8.20 6.54
N VAL A 104 -51.32 7.25 7.25
CA VAL A 104 -52.61 6.67 6.87
C VAL A 104 -53.66 7.71 7.27
N SER A 105 -54.29 8.32 6.27
CA SER A 105 -55.51 9.11 6.42
C SER A 105 -56.72 8.19 6.31
#